data_AF-A0A535P1Q9-F1
#
_entry.id   AF-A0A535P1Q9-F1
#
_cell.length_a   1.000
_cell.length_b   1.000
_cell.length_c   1.000
_cell.angle_alpha   90.00
_cell.angle_beta   90.00
_cell.angle_gamma   90.00
#
_symmetry.space_group_name_H-M   'P 1'
#
loop_
_entity.id
_entity.type
_entity.pdbx_description
1 polymer ?
#
loop_
_entity_poly.entity_id
_entity_poly.type
_entity_poly.pdbx_seq_one_letter_code
_entity_poly.pdbx_strand_id
1 'polypeptide(L)'
;MRGDRPGPGDAARVGPHLGRGRRGRARRRAAGAPRSLRGGGSRTNPPSTRSSPIARPSGSSTACRPDGSPAPTVTTSRRTARSAESSAEGAPVVHPSVGPTDSIVDVPGLRVGQVEIGPMPSTPAGSTGVTAIVAPAGALGAVDVRGAAPGTRETDTLSVLTSGEQVHAILLVGRSVFGLAATDGATAELERRGIGLPVDCEDLHLTIPIVAAAVVFDFAHG
;
A
#
# COMPACT_ATOMS: atom_id res chain seq x y z
N MET A 1 52.80 -39.15 14.99
CA MET A 1 52.45 -39.15 16.42
C MET A 1 50.94 -38.87 16.49
N ARG A 2 50.05 -39.86 16.36
CA ARG A 2 49.51 -40.80 17.37
C ARG A 2 48.98 -40.12 18.66
N GLY A 3 47.68 -40.34 18.92
CA GLY A 3 46.96 -40.19 20.18
C GLY A 3 45.95 -39.02 20.17
N ASP A 4 44.66 -39.15 20.48
CA ASP A 4 43.78 -40.30 20.75
C ASP A 4 42.33 -39.82 20.63
N ARG A 5 41.44 -40.69 20.13
CA ARG A 5 39.97 -40.53 20.24
C ARG A 5 39.50 -41.32 21.47
N PRO A 6 38.51 -40.85 22.25
CA PRO A 6 37.67 -41.74 23.04
C PRO A 6 36.45 -42.18 22.22
N GLY A 7 36.26 -43.51 22.15
CA GLY A 7 35.04 -44.17 21.69
C GLY A 7 34.01 -44.39 22.81
N PRO A 8 32.89 -45.08 22.52
CA PRO A 8 31.59 -44.86 23.17
C PRO A 8 31.19 -45.88 24.26
N GLY A 9 30.26 -45.49 25.12
CA GLY A 9 29.55 -46.32 26.11
C GLY A 9 29.00 -45.41 27.23
N ASP A 10 27.85 -45.61 27.85
CA ASP A 10 26.80 -46.61 27.72
C ASP A 10 25.52 -46.00 28.33
N ALA A 11 24.37 -46.56 27.97
CA ALA A 11 23.04 -46.03 28.27
C ALA A 11 22.63 -46.12 29.74
N ALA A 12 21.89 -45.12 30.24
CA ALA A 12 20.97 -45.31 31.36
C ALA A 12 19.74 -44.39 31.22
N ARG A 13 18.60 -45.04 30.98
CA ARG A 13 17.23 -44.50 31.01
C ARG A 13 16.90 -43.99 32.41
N VAL A 14 16.30 -42.80 32.50
CA VAL A 14 15.41 -42.44 33.62
C VAL A 14 14.14 -41.83 33.04
N GLY A 15 13.01 -42.52 33.27
CA GLY A 15 11.69 -42.15 32.80
C GLY A 15 11.01 -41.05 33.63
N PRO A 16 9.75 -40.70 33.30
CA PRO A 16 9.11 -39.46 33.71
C PRO A 16 8.48 -39.53 35.11
N HIS A 17 8.68 -38.49 35.91
CA HIS A 17 7.98 -38.30 37.17
C HIS A 17 6.52 -37.85 36.92
N LEU A 18 5.60 -38.81 37.09
CA LEU A 18 4.16 -38.60 37.24
C LEU A 18 3.85 -37.95 38.60
N GLY A 19 3.49 -36.67 38.60
CA GLY A 19 2.85 -36.00 39.73
C GLY A 19 1.32 -36.04 39.59
N ARG A 20 0.66 -36.84 40.45
CA ARG A 20 -0.82 -36.91 40.58
C ARG A 20 -1.32 -35.85 41.57
N GLY A 21 -2.48 -35.25 41.25
CA GLY A 21 -3.38 -34.55 42.19
C GLY A 21 -3.69 -33.12 41.75
N ARG A 22 -4.92 -32.59 41.73
CA ARG A 22 -6.22 -33.02 42.26
C ARG A 22 -7.31 -32.42 41.36
N ARG A 23 -8.41 -33.15 41.19
CA ARG A 23 -9.61 -32.71 40.44
C ARG A 23 -10.39 -31.70 41.28
N GLY A 24 -10.50 -30.46 40.79
CA GLY A 24 -11.46 -29.47 41.27
C GLY A 24 -12.64 -29.36 40.30
N ARG A 25 -13.79 -29.91 40.66
CA ARG A 25 -15.09 -29.68 40.00
C ARG A 25 -15.73 -28.44 40.63
N ALA A 26 -16.01 -27.38 39.87
CA ALA A 26 -17.09 -26.45 40.18
C ALA A 26 -17.49 -25.66 38.91
N ARG A 27 -18.59 -26.06 38.28
CA ARG A 27 -19.87 -25.33 38.20
C ARG A 27 -19.96 -24.34 37.04
N ARG A 28 -20.72 -24.79 36.03
CA ARG A 28 -21.40 -23.96 35.04
C ARG A 28 -22.19 -22.84 35.72
N ARG A 29 -22.07 -21.62 35.20
CA ARG A 29 -23.15 -20.62 35.22
C ARG A 29 -23.42 -20.20 33.79
N ALA A 30 -24.65 -20.44 33.37
CA ALA A 30 -25.28 -19.86 32.21
C ALA A 30 -25.86 -18.48 32.56
N ALA A 31 -26.26 -17.76 31.51
CA ALA A 31 -27.13 -16.58 31.45
C ALA A 31 -26.43 -15.21 31.36
N GLY A 32 -26.68 -14.54 30.23
CA GLY A 32 -26.38 -13.14 29.97
C GLY A 32 -26.53 -12.79 28.49
N ALA A 33 -27.77 -12.79 27.97
CA ALA A 33 -28.08 -12.34 26.60
C ALA A 33 -27.76 -10.84 26.40
N PRO A 34 -27.38 -10.39 25.19
CA PRO A 34 -27.11 -8.99 24.93
C PRO A 34 -28.41 -8.17 24.88
N ARG A 35 -28.44 -7.07 25.63
CA ARG A 35 -29.52 -6.07 25.60
C ARG A 35 -29.52 -5.34 24.26
N SER A 36 -30.70 -5.29 23.65
CA SER A 36 -31.03 -4.50 22.46
C SER A 36 -30.91 -2.99 22.74
N LEU A 37 -30.05 -2.29 22.01
CA LEU A 37 -30.15 -0.84 21.86
C LEU A 37 -30.89 -0.56 20.55
N ARG A 38 -32.19 -0.25 20.70
CA ARG A 38 -33.04 0.32 19.66
C ARG A 38 -33.04 1.83 19.87
N GLY A 39 -32.54 2.57 18.88
CA GLY A 39 -32.65 4.02 18.74
C GLY A 39 -31.96 4.36 17.42
N GLY A 40 -32.65 4.59 16.32
CA GLY A 40 -33.59 5.70 16.16
C GLY A 40 -32.84 6.89 15.55
N GLY A 41 -32.20 6.68 14.40
CA GLY A 41 -31.49 7.73 13.65
C GLY A 41 -32.18 7.97 12.32
N SER A 42 -33.02 9.01 12.29
CA SER A 42 -33.69 9.52 11.09
C SER A 42 -32.67 10.04 10.09
N ARG A 43 -32.73 9.50 8.87
CA ARG A 43 -32.06 10.04 7.68
C ARG A 43 -32.80 11.29 7.21
N THR A 44 -32.14 12.44 7.23
CA THR A 44 -32.43 13.54 6.30
C THR A 44 -31.12 14.29 6.01
N ASN A 45 -30.71 14.30 4.73
CA ASN A 45 -29.60 15.10 4.23
C ASN A 45 -29.99 16.60 4.22
N PRO A 46 -29.10 17.53 4.59
CA PRO A 46 -29.29 18.94 4.25
C PRO A 46 -28.95 19.20 2.78
N PRO A 47 -29.63 20.17 2.11
CA PRO A 47 -29.45 20.44 0.69
C PRO A 47 -28.12 21.17 0.39
N SER A 48 -27.50 20.78 -0.72
CA SER A 48 -26.34 21.44 -1.32
C SER A 48 -26.69 22.86 -1.79
N THR A 49 -26.07 23.87 -1.19
CA THR A 49 -26.12 25.25 -1.70
C THR A 49 -25.01 25.45 -2.73
N ARG A 50 -25.42 25.72 -3.98
CA ARG A 50 -24.55 26.24 -5.04
C ARG A 50 -24.09 27.64 -4.64
N SER A 51 -22.80 27.84 -4.37
CA SER A 51 -22.20 29.16 -4.31
C SER A 51 -21.73 29.56 -5.72
N SER A 52 -22.43 30.52 -6.32
CA SER A 52 -22.01 31.24 -7.53
C SER A 52 -20.69 31.99 -7.28
N PRO A 53 -19.79 32.13 -8.26
CA PRO A 53 -18.59 32.93 -8.09
C PRO A 53 -18.91 34.43 -8.05
N ILE A 54 -18.41 35.10 -7.03
CA ILE A 54 -18.45 36.56 -6.84
C ILE A 54 -17.58 37.22 -7.91
N ALA A 55 -18.17 38.09 -8.71
CA ALA A 55 -17.48 38.94 -9.67
C ALA A 55 -16.60 39.97 -8.93
N ARG A 56 -15.31 40.06 -9.30
CA ARG A 56 -14.40 41.10 -8.79
C ARG A 56 -14.60 42.39 -9.60
N PRO A 57 -14.80 43.56 -8.96
CA PRO A 57 -14.84 44.83 -9.68
C PRO A 57 -13.42 45.25 -10.11
N SER A 58 -13.30 45.66 -11.37
CA SER A 58 -12.11 46.27 -11.96
C SER A 58 -11.96 47.71 -11.48
N GLY A 59 -11.05 47.97 -10.53
CA GLY A 59 -10.62 49.31 -10.15
C GLY A 59 -9.24 49.60 -10.73
N SER A 60 -9.13 50.61 -11.59
CA SER A 60 -7.84 51.17 -12.03
C SER A 60 -7.30 52.10 -10.95
N SER A 61 -6.22 51.69 -10.28
CA SER A 61 -5.44 52.57 -9.40
C SER A 61 -4.36 53.25 -10.25
N THR A 62 -4.40 54.59 -10.29
CA THR A 62 -3.34 55.40 -10.88
C THR A 62 -2.36 55.76 -9.76
N ALA A 63 -1.18 55.15 -9.74
CA ALA A 63 -0.09 55.57 -8.87
C ALA A 63 0.75 56.63 -9.62
N CYS A 64 0.81 57.86 -9.08
CA CYS A 64 1.77 58.87 -9.52
C CYS A 64 3.15 58.61 -8.92
N ARG A 65 4.21 58.87 -9.69
CA ARG A 65 5.59 58.88 -9.18
C ARG A 65 5.80 60.10 -8.27
N PRO A 66 6.64 60.00 -7.21
CA PRO A 66 6.92 61.10 -6.29
C PRO A 66 7.71 62.26 -6.91
N ASP A 67 8.13 62.18 -8.17
CA ASP A 67 8.89 63.21 -8.90
C ASP A 67 8.05 64.01 -9.91
N GLY A 68 6.73 63.79 -9.97
CA GLY A 68 5.82 64.56 -10.83
C GLY A 68 5.94 64.31 -12.33
N SER A 69 6.69 63.30 -12.78
CA SER A 69 6.78 62.95 -14.20
C SER A 69 5.65 62.01 -14.64
N PRO A 70 5.10 62.16 -15.86
CA PRO A 70 4.02 61.28 -16.34
C PRO A 70 4.52 59.84 -16.53
N ALA A 71 3.75 58.87 -16.02
CA ALA A 71 4.03 57.44 -16.23
C ALA A 71 3.81 57.06 -17.72
N PRO A 72 4.59 56.13 -18.28
CA PRO A 72 4.46 55.77 -19.70
C PRO A 72 3.09 55.13 -19.97
N THR A 73 2.38 55.67 -20.96
CA THR A 73 1.12 55.13 -21.45
C THR A 73 1.34 53.74 -22.06
N VAL A 74 0.92 52.69 -21.35
CA VAL A 74 0.81 51.35 -21.93
C VAL A 74 -0.42 51.34 -22.84
N THR A 75 -0.20 51.53 -24.15
CA THR A 75 -1.23 51.31 -25.16
C THR A 75 -1.45 49.80 -25.33
N THR A 76 -2.42 49.25 -24.62
CA THR A 76 -2.89 47.88 -24.87
C THR A 76 -3.72 47.90 -26.15
N SER A 77 -3.09 47.62 -27.29
CA SER A 77 -3.82 47.43 -28.54
C SER A 77 -4.72 46.20 -28.40
N ARG A 78 -6.03 46.42 -28.49
CA ARG A 78 -7.05 45.36 -28.46
C ARG A 78 -6.88 44.52 -29.72
N ARG A 79 -6.03 43.50 -29.67
CA ARG A 79 -5.93 42.48 -30.71
C ARG A 79 -7.28 41.77 -30.71
N THR A 80 -8.14 42.11 -31.66
CA THR A 80 -9.35 41.33 -31.94
C THR A 80 -8.88 39.91 -32.22
N ALA A 81 -9.32 38.98 -31.38
CA ALA A 81 -9.11 37.56 -31.60
C ALA A 81 -9.78 37.22 -32.93
N ARG A 82 -8.98 37.13 -33.99
CA ARG A 82 -9.39 36.46 -35.20
C ARG A 82 -9.57 35.01 -34.79
N SER A 83 -10.81 34.52 -34.81
CA SER A 83 -11.12 33.12 -34.62
C SER A 83 -10.28 32.31 -35.60
N ALA A 84 -9.18 31.75 -35.10
CA ALA A 84 -8.52 30.66 -35.77
C ALA A 84 -9.34 29.43 -35.40
N GLU A 85 -10.31 29.09 -36.25
CA GLU A 85 -10.81 27.73 -36.34
C GLU A 85 -9.63 26.87 -36.81
N SER A 86 -8.76 26.51 -35.87
CA SER A 86 -7.83 25.41 -36.05
C SER A 86 -8.71 24.18 -36.12
N SER A 87 -9.02 23.78 -37.36
CA SER A 87 -9.40 22.42 -37.66
C SER A 87 -8.22 21.54 -37.24
N ALA A 88 -8.22 21.14 -35.98
CA ALA A 88 -7.38 20.07 -35.49
C ALA A 88 -7.95 18.79 -36.08
N GLU A 89 -7.58 18.55 -37.33
CA GLU A 89 -7.77 17.27 -37.99
C GLU A 89 -7.18 16.20 -37.08
N GLY A 90 -8.04 15.26 -36.70
CA GLY A 90 -7.85 14.39 -35.55
C GLY A 90 -6.50 13.70 -35.57
N ALA A 91 -5.68 13.97 -34.55
CA ALA A 91 -4.51 13.14 -34.28
C ALA A 91 -4.97 11.67 -34.24
N PRO A 92 -4.29 10.75 -34.94
CA PRO A 92 -4.68 9.36 -34.93
C PRO A 92 -4.72 8.88 -33.49
N VAL A 93 -5.88 8.34 -33.08
CA VAL A 93 -6.01 7.66 -31.80
C VAL A 93 -5.12 6.43 -31.89
N VAL A 94 -3.94 6.51 -31.29
CA VAL A 94 -3.04 5.36 -31.16
C VAL A 94 -3.70 4.41 -30.18
N HIS A 95 -4.22 3.31 -30.71
CA HIS A 95 -4.60 2.19 -29.86
C HIS A 95 -3.32 1.60 -29.27
N PRO A 96 -3.20 1.49 -27.94
CA PRO A 96 -2.05 0.83 -27.35
C PRO A 96 -2.01 -0.60 -27.88
N SER A 97 -0.88 -0.98 -28.47
CA SER A 97 -0.61 -2.39 -28.79
C SER A 97 -0.19 -3.09 -27.50
N VAL A 98 -0.53 -4.37 -27.39
CA VAL A 98 -0.05 -5.21 -26.27
C VAL A 98 1.47 -5.28 -26.30
N GLY A 99 2.07 -5.39 -25.11
CA GLY A 99 3.51 -5.59 -25.01
C GLY A 99 3.94 -6.99 -25.51
N PRO A 100 5.25 -7.27 -25.58
CA PRO A 100 5.79 -8.51 -26.12
C PRO A 100 5.26 -9.79 -25.47
N THR A 101 4.87 -9.75 -24.19
CA THR A 101 4.39 -10.92 -23.45
C THR A 101 2.94 -10.78 -22.96
N ASP A 102 2.29 -9.66 -23.26
CA ASP A 102 0.95 -9.31 -22.75
C ASP A 102 0.89 -9.43 -21.22
N SER A 103 1.94 -8.94 -20.54
CA SER A 103 2.10 -9.07 -19.08
C SER A 103 2.67 -7.81 -18.46
N ILE A 104 2.45 -7.63 -17.15
CA ILE A 104 2.97 -6.47 -16.40
C ILE A 104 4.50 -6.36 -16.44
N VAL A 105 5.20 -7.48 -16.67
CA VAL A 105 6.67 -7.50 -16.79
C VAL A 105 7.18 -6.96 -18.13
N ASP A 106 6.30 -6.63 -19.07
CA ASP A 106 6.67 -5.87 -20.26
C ASP A 106 7.14 -4.45 -19.91
N VAL A 107 6.81 -3.96 -18.70
CA VAL A 107 7.40 -2.74 -18.13
C VAL A 107 8.82 -3.04 -17.65
N PRO A 108 9.86 -2.43 -18.25
CA PRO A 108 11.24 -2.73 -17.92
C PRO A 108 11.55 -2.48 -16.43
N GLY A 109 12.25 -3.42 -15.80
CA GLY A 109 12.68 -3.33 -14.40
C GLY A 109 11.68 -3.92 -13.40
N LEU A 110 10.40 -4.11 -13.76
CA LEU A 110 9.46 -4.85 -12.92
C LEU A 110 9.74 -6.35 -12.97
N ARG A 111 9.56 -7.00 -11.82
CA ARG A 111 9.69 -8.46 -11.65
C ARG A 111 8.46 -8.99 -10.93
N VAL A 112 8.05 -10.20 -11.27
CA VAL A 112 6.96 -10.90 -10.59
C VAL A 112 7.47 -12.24 -10.06
N GLY A 113 7.16 -12.55 -8.82
CA GLY A 113 7.39 -13.85 -8.20
C GLY A 113 6.11 -14.34 -7.53
N GLN A 114 5.89 -15.65 -7.56
CA GLN A 114 4.69 -16.26 -7.01
C GLN A 114 5.06 -17.50 -6.20
N VAL A 115 4.37 -17.70 -5.09
CA VAL A 115 4.40 -18.95 -4.35
C VAL A 115 2.98 -19.36 -4.01
N GLU A 116 2.66 -20.61 -4.33
CA GLU A 116 1.44 -21.26 -3.90
C GLU A 116 1.73 -22.10 -2.66
N ILE A 117 0.81 -22.05 -1.71
CA ILE A 117 0.85 -22.78 -0.45
C ILE A 117 -0.40 -23.64 -0.44
N GLY A 118 -0.20 -24.96 -0.44
CA GLY A 118 -1.30 -25.91 -0.41
C GLY A 118 -2.04 -25.96 0.93
N PRO A 119 -2.85 -27.01 1.13
CA PRO A 119 -3.67 -27.18 2.32
C PRO A 119 -2.90 -27.05 3.64
N MET A 120 -3.53 -26.42 4.63
CA MET A 120 -2.98 -26.24 5.97
C MET A 120 -3.96 -26.74 7.04
N PRO A 121 -3.51 -27.00 8.29
CA PRO A 121 -4.41 -27.51 9.34
C PRO A 121 -5.64 -26.64 9.61
N SER A 122 -5.53 -25.32 9.41
CA SER A 122 -6.64 -24.37 9.55
C SER A 122 -7.51 -24.26 8.28
N THR A 123 -7.00 -24.71 7.14
CA THR A 123 -7.66 -24.65 5.82
C THR A 123 -7.37 -25.94 5.03
N PRO A 124 -7.93 -27.09 5.45
CA PRO A 124 -7.53 -28.41 4.93
C PRO A 124 -7.95 -28.65 3.47
N ALA A 125 -8.85 -27.82 2.94
CA ALA A 125 -9.43 -27.95 1.61
C ALA A 125 -9.17 -26.73 0.71
N GLY A 126 -8.35 -25.77 1.15
CA GLY A 126 -8.03 -24.57 0.36
C GLY A 126 -6.54 -24.45 0.11
N SER A 127 -6.18 -23.92 -1.07
CA SER A 127 -4.85 -23.36 -1.34
C SER A 127 -4.82 -21.87 -1.01
N THR A 128 -3.62 -21.31 -0.93
CA THR A 128 -3.38 -19.88 -0.76
C THR A 128 -2.04 -19.52 -1.38
N GLY A 129 -1.59 -18.28 -1.28
CA GLY A 129 -0.29 -17.90 -1.82
C GLY A 129 0.04 -16.45 -1.68
N VAL A 130 1.16 -16.08 -2.30
CA VAL A 130 1.66 -14.71 -2.39
C VAL A 130 2.10 -14.46 -3.82
N THR A 131 1.63 -13.36 -4.39
CA THR A 131 2.22 -12.75 -5.59
C THR A 131 2.98 -11.50 -5.16
N ALA A 132 4.28 -11.44 -5.46
CA ALA A 132 5.13 -10.29 -5.23
C ALA A 132 5.45 -9.61 -6.57
N ILE A 133 5.14 -8.32 -6.67
CA ILE A 133 5.55 -7.45 -7.77
C ILE A 133 6.69 -6.59 -7.21
N VAL A 134 7.89 -6.71 -7.77
CA VAL A 134 9.11 -6.08 -7.24
C VAL A 134 9.66 -5.09 -8.25
N ALA A 135 9.98 -3.89 -7.78
CA ALA A 135 10.67 -2.83 -8.50
C ALA A 135 12.03 -2.61 -7.82
N PRO A 136 13.11 -3.29 -8.24
CA PRO A 136 14.41 -3.23 -7.55
C PRO A 136 15.03 -1.83 -7.49
N ALA A 137 14.72 -0.97 -8.47
CA ALA A 137 15.16 0.42 -8.52
C ALA A 137 14.20 1.39 -7.80
N GLY A 138 13.16 0.87 -7.15
CA GLY A 138 12.02 1.66 -6.71
C GLY A 138 11.08 2.03 -7.87
N ALA A 139 9.82 2.28 -7.56
CA ALA A 139 8.84 2.79 -8.51
C ALA A 139 7.96 3.84 -7.84
N LEU A 140 7.58 4.89 -8.57
CA LEU A 140 6.55 5.81 -8.12
C LEU A 140 5.22 5.07 -7.97
N GLY A 141 4.62 5.15 -6.79
CA GLY A 141 3.43 4.39 -6.44
C GLY A 141 2.30 5.26 -5.88
N ALA A 142 1.08 4.84 -6.15
CA ALA A 142 -0.13 5.36 -5.52
C ALA A 142 -1.12 4.21 -5.32
N VAL A 143 -2.07 4.38 -4.38
CA VAL A 143 -3.09 3.36 -4.09
C VAL A 143 -4.49 3.96 -4.02
N ASP A 144 -5.46 3.23 -4.57
CA ASP A 144 -6.89 3.52 -4.49
C ASP A 144 -7.62 2.30 -3.92
N VAL A 145 -8.18 2.45 -2.73
CA VAL A 145 -8.88 1.38 -2.01
C VAL A 145 -10.39 1.62 -2.11
N ARG A 146 -11.07 0.82 -2.94
CA ARG A 146 -12.50 0.98 -3.22
C ARG A 146 -13.41 0.00 -2.47
N GLY A 147 -12.84 -1.04 -1.88
CA GLY A 147 -13.60 -2.05 -1.12
C GLY A 147 -14.03 -1.55 0.26
N ALA A 148 -15.17 -2.02 0.74
CA ALA A 148 -15.73 -1.59 2.04
C ALA A 148 -15.02 -2.18 3.27
N ALA A 149 -14.26 -3.27 3.10
CA ALA A 149 -13.54 -3.95 4.17
C ALA A 149 -12.12 -4.30 3.71
N PRO A 150 -11.23 -3.30 3.54
CA PRO A 150 -9.88 -3.54 3.07
C PRO A 150 -9.02 -4.20 4.16
N GLY A 151 -8.13 -5.09 3.74
CA GLY A 151 -6.99 -5.53 4.53
C GLY A 151 -5.72 -5.13 3.79
N THR A 152 -5.02 -4.12 4.29
CA THR A 152 -3.87 -3.53 3.62
C THR A 152 -2.73 -3.25 4.60
N ARG A 153 -1.53 -3.05 4.07
CA ARG A 153 -0.35 -2.57 4.79
C ARG A 153 0.35 -1.52 3.94
N GLU A 154 0.92 -0.50 4.60
CA GLU A 154 1.80 0.51 3.97
C GLU A 154 1.12 1.33 2.86
N THR A 155 -0.21 1.47 2.92
CA THR A 155 -0.98 2.30 1.97
C THR A 155 -0.82 3.79 2.22
N ASP A 156 -0.58 4.19 3.46
CA ASP A 156 -0.39 5.61 3.80
C ASP A 156 0.88 6.17 3.17
N THR A 157 1.93 5.36 3.05
CA THR A 157 3.19 5.69 2.35
C THR A 157 2.98 5.90 0.84
N LEU A 158 1.90 5.36 0.27
CA LEU A 158 1.51 5.58 -1.14
C LEU A 158 0.52 6.73 -1.30
N SER A 159 0.24 7.47 -0.23
CA SER A 159 -0.56 8.68 -0.31
C SER A 159 0.25 9.79 -0.96
N VAL A 160 -0.37 10.50 -1.89
CA VAL A 160 0.18 11.71 -2.56
C VAL A 160 0.52 12.84 -1.58
N LEU A 161 0.08 12.74 -0.32
CA LEU A 161 0.36 13.71 0.74
C LEU A 161 1.64 13.38 1.52
N THR A 162 2.25 12.22 1.29
CA THR A 162 3.47 11.78 2.00
C THR A 162 4.69 11.91 1.10
N SER A 163 5.87 12.11 1.70
CA SER A 163 7.16 12.21 1.00
C SER A 163 7.67 10.88 0.44
N GLY A 164 6.92 9.79 0.63
CA GLY A 164 7.27 8.44 0.19
C GLY A 164 7.04 8.29 -1.31
N GLU A 165 8.00 8.70 -2.12
CA GLU A 165 7.83 8.64 -3.57
C GLU A 165 7.97 7.22 -4.11
N GLN A 166 8.72 6.32 -3.45
CA GLN A 166 9.12 5.04 -4.05
C GLN A 166 8.65 3.80 -3.27
N VAL A 167 7.99 2.88 -3.96
CA VAL A 167 7.69 1.52 -3.50
C VAL A 167 8.67 0.52 -4.11
N HIS A 168 9.10 -0.47 -3.33
CA HIS A 168 10.07 -1.48 -3.77
C HIS A 168 9.40 -2.81 -4.07
N ALA A 169 8.29 -3.11 -3.38
CA ALA A 169 7.43 -4.23 -3.74
C ALA A 169 5.97 -3.99 -3.36
N ILE A 170 5.08 -4.62 -4.13
CA ILE A 170 3.66 -4.77 -3.81
C ILE A 170 3.37 -6.26 -3.66
N LEU A 171 2.75 -6.64 -2.55
CA LEU A 171 2.34 -8.00 -2.28
C LEU A 171 0.82 -8.15 -2.37
N LEU A 172 0.37 -9.12 -3.16
CA LEU A 172 -0.99 -9.61 -3.17
C LEU A 172 -1.00 -10.95 -2.46
N VAL A 173 -1.65 -11.01 -1.30
CA VAL A 173 -1.55 -12.15 -0.38
C VAL A 173 -2.91 -12.78 -0.12
N GLY A 174 -2.94 -14.10 -0.03
CA GLY A 174 -4.08 -14.85 0.47
C GLY A 174 -4.22 -14.81 1.99
N ARG A 175 -5.08 -15.66 2.55
CA ARG A 175 -5.37 -15.82 3.99
C ARG A 175 -5.92 -14.58 4.70
N SER A 176 -6.53 -13.65 3.98
CA SER A 176 -7.01 -12.39 4.55
C SER A 176 -5.92 -11.70 5.37
N VAL A 177 -6.28 -11.01 6.46
CA VAL A 177 -5.36 -10.25 7.32
C VAL A 177 -4.18 -11.07 7.85
N PHE A 178 -4.29 -12.40 7.94
CA PHE A 178 -3.18 -13.25 8.39
C PHE A 178 -2.06 -13.33 7.35
N GLY A 179 -2.38 -13.21 6.06
CA GLY A 179 -1.40 -13.21 4.98
C GLY A 179 -0.49 -11.99 4.96
N LEU A 180 -0.87 -10.88 5.62
CA LEU A 180 -0.01 -9.70 5.74
C LEU A 180 1.32 -10.03 6.41
N ALA A 181 1.42 -11.11 7.20
CA ALA A 181 2.70 -11.58 7.75
C ALA A 181 3.76 -11.87 6.67
N ALA A 182 3.36 -12.18 5.43
CA ALA A 182 4.31 -12.37 4.33
C ALA A 182 5.11 -11.10 3.99
N THR A 183 4.57 -9.92 4.33
CA THR A 183 5.27 -8.64 4.11
C THR A 183 6.54 -8.53 4.94
N ASP A 184 6.58 -9.08 6.15
CA ASP A 184 7.79 -9.03 6.98
C ASP A 184 8.92 -9.84 6.34
N GLY A 185 8.61 -11.02 5.78
CA GLY A 185 9.57 -11.83 5.04
C GLY A 185 10.05 -11.16 3.75
N ALA A 186 9.15 -10.49 3.03
CA ALA A 186 9.52 -9.73 1.83
C ALA A 186 10.42 -8.54 2.17
N THR A 187 10.10 -7.78 3.22
CA THR A 187 10.93 -6.67 3.70
C THR A 187 12.32 -7.16 4.07
N ALA A 188 12.45 -8.22 4.87
CA ALA A 188 13.75 -8.78 5.24
C ALA A 188 14.56 -9.24 4.02
N GLU A 189 13.93 -9.86 3.02
CA GLU A 189 14.62 -10.32 1.82
C GLU A 189 15.06 -9.16 0.91
N LEU A 190 14.27 -8.09 0.80
CA LEU A 190 14.64 -6.90 0.06
C LEU A 190 15.78 -6.14 0.74
N GLU A 191 15.72 -5.98 2.06
CA GLU A 191 16.81 -5.40 2.86
C GLU A 191 18.11 -6.19 2.66
N ARG A 192 18.06 -7.53 2.78
CA ARG A 192 19.21 -8.42 2.56
C ARG A 192 19.81 -8.27 1.15
N ARG A 193 19.02 -7.86 0.17
CA ARG A 193 19.45 -7.62 -1.22
C ARG A 193 19.89 -6.18 -1.48
N GLY A 194 19.83 -5.29 -0.49
CA GLY A 194 20.11 -3.86 -0.67
C GLY A 194 19.06 -3.16 -1.54
N ILE A 195 17.80 -3.64 -1.53
CA ILE A 195 16.70 -3.04 -2.28
C ILE A 195 15.81 -2.27 -1.29
N GLY A 196 15.85 -0.94 -1.37
CA GLY A 196 15.12 -0.07 -0.46
C GLY A 196 15.61 1.37 -0.55
N LEU A 197 15.03 2.25 0.25
CA LEU A 197 15.54 3.60 0.45
C LEU A 197 16.89 3.52 1.18
N PRO A 198 17.97 4.06 0.64
CA PRO A 198 19.23 4.18 1.37
C PRO A 198 19.07 5.23 2.47
N VAL A 199 19.48 4.88 3.68
CA VAL A 199 19.63 5.80 4.81
C VAL A 199 21.09 5.74 5.24
N ASP A 200 21.82 6.77 4.83
CA ASP A 200 23.23 6.95 5.13
C ASP A 200 23.41 8.20 6.01
N CYS A 201 23.83 7.99 7.26
CA CYS A 201 24.35 9.03 8.14
C CYS A 201 25.61 8.53 8.86
N GLU A 202 26.32 9.41 9.58
CA GLU A 202 27.73 9.20 10.00
C GLU A 202 28.07 7.76 10.46
N ASP A 203 27.24 7.17 11.33
CA ASP A 203 27.45 5.82 11.87
C ASP A 203 26.35 4.81 11.47
N LEU A 204 25.48 5.14 10.51
CA LEU A 204 24.33 4.31 10.14
C LEU A 204 24.21 4.20 8.63
N HIS A 205 24.27 2.97 8.15
CA HIS A 205 24.08 2.63 6.74
C HIS A 205 23.02 1.53 6.69
N LEU A 206 21.78 1.92 6.37
CA LEU A 206 20.64 1.02 6.32
C LEU A 206 19.93 1.13 4.98
N THR A 207 19.31 0.03 4.58
CA THR A 207 18.36 -0.01 3.47
C THR A 207 16.97 -0.20 4.06
N ILE A 208 16.03 0.70 3.75
CA ILE A 208 14.65 0.62 4.24
C ILE A 208 13.71 0.25 3.07
N PRO A 209 13.29 -1.01 2.94
CA PRO A 209 12.35 -1.41 1.90
C PRO A 209 10.94 -0.90 2.23
N ILE A 210 10.30 -0.26 1.25
CA ILE A 210 8.88 0.09 1.29
C ILE A 210 8.09 -1.00 0.58
N VAL A 211 7.30 -1.76 1.34
CA VAL A 211 6.54 -2.92 0.87
C VAL A 211 5.05 -2.75 1.17
N ALA A 212 4.28 -2.40 0.16
CA ALA A 212 2.83 -2.30 0.26
C ALA A 212 2.18 -3.67 0.07
N ALA A 213 1.01 -3.88 0.67
CA ALA A 213 0.27 -5.12 0.47
C ALA A 213 -1.24 -4.96 0.57
N ALA A 214 -1.95 -5.86 -0.12
CA ALA A 214 -3.38 -6.04 -0.02
C ALA A 214 -3.72 -7.54 0.05
N VAL A 215 -4.79 -7.86 0.79
CA VAL A 215 -5.18 -9.25 1.04
C VAL A 215 -6.45 -9.65 0.28
N VAL A 216 -6.58 -10.94 0.01
CA VAL A 216 -7.85 -11.58 -0.39
C VAL A 216 -8.26 -12.63 0.65
N PHE A 217 -9.56 -12.94 0.73
CA PHE A 217 -10.09 -13.99 1.60
C PHE A 217 -10.24 -15.29 0.80
N ASP A 218 -9.52 -16.34 1.20
CA ASP A 218 -9.42 -17.63 0.47
C ASP A 218 -9.46 -18.86 1.40
N PHE A 219 -9.93 -18.74 2.65
CA PHE A 219 -9.85 -19.84 3.63
C PHE A 219 -10.57 -21.14 3.23
N ALA A 220 -11.59 -21.06 2.40
CA ALA A 220 -12.40 -22.19 1.95
C ALA A 220 -12.24 -22.50 0.46
N HIS A 221 -11.46 -21.70 -0.27
CA HIS A 221 -11.37 -21.73 -1.71
C HIS A 221 -9.95 -21.42 -2.15
N GLY A 222 -9.36 -22.33 -2.92
CA GLY A 222 -8.06 -22.20 -3.56
C GLY A 222 -7.68 -23.52 -4.20
#